data_AF-S9PFU7-F1
#
_entry.id   AF-S9PFU7-F1
#
_cell.length_a   1.000
_cell.length_b   1.000
_cell.length_c   1.000
_cell.angle_alpha   90.00
_cell.angle_beta   90.00
_cell.angle_gamma   90.00
#
_symmetry.space_group_name_H-M   'P 1'
#
loop_
_entity.id
_entity.type
_entity.pdbx_description
1 polymer ?
#
loop_
_entity_poly.entity_id
_entity_poly.type
_entity_poly.pdbx_seq_one_letter_code
_entity_poly.pdbx_strand_id
1 'polypeptide(L)'
;MEVYLENPGSAPWTAAGAVLRGLKGEVFKPVLLWQPSPILPAAPGEASNRGRVVVEVLAIERASLGSYTLILWDAERQRTVTFSSVTFP
;
A
#
# COMPACT_ATOMS: atom_id res chain seq x y z
N MET A 1 -5.26 -5.80 6.04
CA MET A 1 -5.64 -4.38 5.85
C MET A 1 -5.99 -4.15 4.39
N GLU A 2 -6.90 -3.21 4.14
CA GLU A 2 -7.23 -2.72 2.82
C GLU A 2 -6.93 -1.22 2.73
N VAL A 3 -6.30 -0.79 1.63
CA VAL A 3 -6.03 0.61 1.33
C VAL A 3 -6.50 0.97 -0.08
N TYR A 4 -6.81 2.25 -0.25
CA TYR A 4 -7.28 2.82 -1.50
C TYR A 4 -6.28 3.88 -1.97
N LEU A 5 -5.86 3.80 -3.23
CA LEU A 5 -4.89 4.74 -3.80
C LEU A 5 -5.35 5.27 -5.16
N GLU A 6 -4.99 6.51 -5.41
CA GLU A 6 -5.18 7.18 -6.70
C GLU A 6 -3.88 7.07 -7.51
N ASN A 7 -3.98 7.00 -8.82
CA ASN A 7 -2.83 6.98 -9.72
C ASN A 7 -2.75 8.30 -10.50
N PRO A 8 -1.97 9.29 -10.04
CA PRO A 8 -1.75 10.54 -10.77
C PRO A 8 -0.72 10.40 -11.91
N GLY A 9 -0.15 9.20 -12.12
CA GLY A 9 0.82 8.95 -13.18
C GLY A 9 0.18 8.77 -14.55
N SER A 10 0.99 8.52 -15.57
CA SER A 10 0.53 8.33 -16.97
C SER A 10 0.37 6.87 -17.39
N ALA A 11 0.77 5.92 -16.54
CA ALA A 11 0.72 4.48 -16.82
C ALA A 11 -0.01 3.74 -15.69
N PRO A 12 -0.62 2.57 -15.97
CA PRO A 12 -1.21 1.73 -14.93
C PRO A 12 -0.23 1.46 -13.78
N TRP A 13 -0.75 1.48 -12.56
CA TRP A 13 0.02 1.18 -11.36
C TRP A 13 -0.38 -0.20 -10.83
N THR A 14 0.61 -0.97 -10.42
CA THR A 14 0.41 -2.30 -9.85
C THR A 14 1.36 -2.46 -8.67
N ALA A 15 0.82 -2.84 -7.53
CA ALA A 15 1.60 -3.15 -6.34
C ALA A 15 2.47 -4.37 -6.63
N ALA A 16 3.78 -4.20 -6.58
CA ALA A 16 4.75 -5.28 -6.72
C ALA A 16 5.45 -5.61 -5.41
N GLY A 17 5.39 -4.70 -4.44
CA GLY A 17 5.85 -4.97 -3.09
C GLY A 17 5.28 -3.99 -2.10
N ALA A 18 5.40 -4.37 -0.84
CA ALA A 18 4.99 -3.58 0.29
C ALA A 18 5.91 -3.84 1.48
N VAL A 19 6.00 -2.88 2.39
CA VAL A 19 6.61 -3.06 3.69
C VAL A 19 5.85 -2.26 4.72
N LEU A 20 5.77 -2.81 5.92
CA LEU A 20 5.23 -2.12 7.08
C LEU A 20 6.35 -1.73 8.01
N ARG A 21 6.39 -0.45 8.41
CA ARG A 21 7.42 0.08 9.31
C ARG A 21 6.79 0.55 10.62
N GLY A 22 7.26 0.01 11.73
CA GLY A 22 6.86 0.42 13.08
C GLY A 22 7.63 1.65 13.56
N LEU A 23 7.08 2.31 14.59
CA LEU A 23 7.68 3.51 15.18
C LEU A 23 9.05 3.24 15.83
N LYS A 24 9.32 2.02 16.29
CA LYS A 24 10.61 1.64 16.89
C LYS A 24 11.58 1.07 15.86
N GLY A 25 11.27 1.22 14.57
CA GLY A 25 12.08 0.74 13.47
C GLY A 25 11.83 -0.73 13.10
N GLU A 26 10.78 -1.36 13.64
CA GLU A 26 10.36 -2.69 13.19
C GLU A 26 10.02 -2.67 11.70
N VAL A 27 10.36 -3.75 10.99
CA VAL A 27 10.07 -3.89 9.56
C VAL A 27 9.37 -5.22 9.35
N PHE A 28 8.12 -5.18 8.89
CA PHE A 28 7.35 -6.38 8.58
C PHE A 28 7.11 -6.48 7.08
N LYS A 29 7.38 -7.67 6.53
CA LYS A 29 7.06 -7.99 5.14
C LYS A 29 5.64 -8.56 5.08
N PRO A 30 4.87 -8.25 4.03
CA PRO A 30 3.57 -8.85 3.82
C PRO A 30 3.70 -10.34 3.55
N VAL A 31 2.71 -11.10 4.00
CA VAL A 31 2.47 -12.47 3.55
C VAL A 31 1.51 -12.52 2.37
N LEU A 32 0.64 -11.53 2.25
CA LEU A 32 -0.21 -11.33 1.08
C LEU A 32 -0.11 -9.88 0.61
N LEU A 33 0.11 -9.73 -0.69
CA LEU A 33 -0.09 -8.49 -1.41
C LEU A 33 -0.99 -8.80 -2.59
N TRP A 34 -2.23 -8.32 -2.54
CA TRP A 34 -3.23 -8.61 -3.54
C TRP A 34 -3.92 -7.34 -4.03
N GLN A 35 -4.16 -7.31 -5.33
CA GLN A 35 -4.89 -6.24 -6.01
C GLN A 35 -5.81 -6.89 -7.06
N PRO A 36 -7.06 -6.41 -7.22
CA PRO A 36 -8.00 -6.99 -8.16
C PRO A 36 -7.63 -6.68 -9.62
N SER A 37 -7.12 -5.48 -9.88
CA SER A 37 -6.71 -5.03 -11.21
C SER A 37 -5.67 -3.91 -11.09
N PRO A 38 -4.88 -3.63 -12.15
CA PRO A 38 -4.07 -2.44 -12.21
C PRO A 38 -4.91 -1.17 -12.02
N ILE A 39 -4.31 -0.18 -11.37
CA ILE A 39 -4.94 1.10 -11.06
C ILE A 39 -4.63 2.06 -12.19
N LEU A 40 -5.64 2.41 -12.97
CA LEU A 40 -5.49 3.26 -14.14
C LEU A 40 -5.27 4.73 -13.74
N PRO A 41 -4.48 5.48 -14.53
CA PRO A 41 -4.44 6.94 -14.45
C PRO A 41 -5.82 7.58 -14.48
N ALA A 42 -6.00 8.67 -13.74
CA ALA A 42 -7.16 9.54 -13.96
C ALA A 42 -7.03 10.24 -15.31
N ALA A 43 -8.10 10.23 -16.11
CA ALA A 43 -8.14 11.03 -17.33
C ALA A 43 -8.21 12.53 -16.99
N PRO A 44 -7.64 13.42 -17.81
CA PRO A 44 -7.76 14.86 -17.60
C PRO A 44 -9.23 15.30 -17.50
N GLY A 45 -9.61 15.87 -16.36
CA GLY A 45 -10.98 16.35 -16.11
C GLY A 45 -11.93 15.30 -15.54
N GLU A 46 -11.49 14.06 -15.32
CA GLU A 46 -12.26 13.04 -14.60
C GLU A 46 -11.85 12.94 -13.13
N ALA A 47 -12.79 12.52 -12.29
CA ALA A 47 -12.49 12.19 -10.90
C ALA A 47 -11.58 10.95 -10.84
N SER A 48 -10.51 11.02 -10.05
CA SER A 48 -9.62 9.87 -9.81
C SER A 48 -10.40 8.68 -9.25
N ASN A 49 -10.44 7.59 -10.01
CA ASN A 49 -10.89 6.31 -9.47
C ASN A 49 -9.83 5.76 -8.52
N ARG A 50 -10.25 5.50 -7.27
CA ARG A 50 -9.39 4.86 -6.28
C ARG A 50 -9.32 3.36 -6.54
N GLY A 51 -8.11 2.85 -6.68
CA GLY A 51 -7.86 1.42 -6.76
C GLY A 51 -7.63 0.80 -5.38
N ARG A 52 -8.06 -0.45 -5.23
CA ARG A 52 -8.01 -1.22 -3.98
C ARG A 52 -6.74 -2.07 -3.92
N VAL A 53 -6.02 -2.02 -2.79
CA VAL A 53 -4.90 -2.93 -2.50
C VAL A 53 -5.10 -3.55 -1.12
N VAL A 54 -4.98 -4.86 -1.05
CA VAL A 54 -5.05 -5.64 0.18
C VAL A 54 -3.63 -6.05 0.58
N VAL A 55 -3.28 -5.76 1.83
CA VAL A 55 -2.00 -6.10 2.43
C VAL A 55 -2.27 -6.89 3.70
N GLU A 56 -1.77 -8.12 3.75
CA GLU A 56 -1.77 -8.93 4.96
C GLU A 56 -0.33 -9.11 5.45
N VAL A 57 -0.15 -8.94 6.75
CA VAL A 57 1.13 -9.06 7.43
C VAL A 57 0.92 -10.04 8.58
N LEU A 58 1.89 -10.91 8.82
CA LEU A 58 1.90 -11.71 10.04
C LEU A 58 2.19 -10.77 11.23
N ALA A 59 1.14 -10.35 11.92
CA ALA A 59 1.25 -9.63 13.17
C ALA A 59 1.55 -10.64 14.29
N ILE A 60 2.73 -10.49 14.90
CA ILE A 60 3.02 -11.09 16.22
C ILE A 60 2.31 -10.19 17.24
N GLU A 61 1.77 -10.67 18.36
CA GLU A 61 0.91 -9.90 19.31
C GLU A 61 1.45 -8.51 19.73
N ARG A 62 2.76 -8.25 19.64
CA ARG A 62 3.35 -6.91 19.90
C ARG A 62 3.09 -5.90 18.77
N ALA A 63 2.81 -6.38 17.57
CA ALA A 63 2.60 -5.59 16.37
C ALA A 63 1.18 -5.02 16.28
N SER A 64 0.19 -5.53 16.99
CA SER A 64 -1.21 -5.04 16.92
C SER A 64 -1.47 -3.77 17.77
N LEU A 65 -0.48 -3.27 18.51
CA LEU A 65 -0.65 -2.18 19.50
C LEU A 65 -0.15 -0.79 19.05
N GLY A 66 0.20 -0.59 17.76
CA GLY A 66 0.85 0.64 17.29
C GLY A 66 0.36 1.17 15.95
N SER A 67 0.62 2.46 15.72
CA SER A 67 0.54 3.07 14.38
C SER A 67 1.74 2.66 13.54
N TYR A 68 1.50 2.27 12.30
CA TYR A 68 2.55 1.91 11.35
C TYR A 68 2.56 2.81 10.13
N THR A 69 3.67 2.78 9.40
CA THR A 69 3.78 3.33 8.06
C THR A 69 3.81 2.19 7.06
N LEU A 70 2.79 2.09 6.22
CA LEU A 70 2.78 1.19 5.07
C LEU A 70 3.41 1.90 3.88
N ILE A 71 4.36 1.24 3.24
CA ILE A 71 5.01 1.72 2.02
C ILE A 71 4.77 0.68 0.94
N LEU A 72 4.18 1.09 -0.18
CA LEU A 72 3.87 0.28 -1.36
C LEU A 72 4.69 0.77 -2.55
N TRP A 73 5.09 -0.11 -3.46
CA TRP A 73 5.81 0.27 -4.68
C TRP A 73 5.43 -0.59 -5.88
N ASP A 74 5.65 -0.04 -7.07
CA ASP A 74 5.53 -0.76 -8.34
C ASP A 74 6.75 -1.61 -8.67
N ALA A 75 6.66 -2.45 -9.71
CA ALA A 75 7.69 -3.43 -10.04
C ALA A 75 9.09 -2.81 -10.23
N GLU A 76 9.15 -1.61 -10.77
CA GLU A 76 10.39 -0.86 -11.02
C GLU A 76 10.87 -0.05 -9.81
N ARG A 77 10.09 -0.02 -8.71
CA ARG A 77 10.33 0.81 -7.51
C ARG A 77 10.45 2.31 -7.80
N GLN A 78 9.89 2.78 -8.91
CA GLN A 78 9.92 4.19 -9.29
C GLN A 78 8.74 4.96 -8.67
N ARG A 79 7.62 4.27 -8.43
CA ARG A 79 6.40 4.88 -7.88
C ARG A 79 6.10 4.27 -6.53
N THR A 80 6.39 5.03 -5.48
CA THR A 80 6.15 4.64 -4.08
C THR A 80 4.97 5.39 -3.49
N VAL A 81 4.10 4.68 -2.78
CA VAL A 81 2.95 5.24 -2.07
C VAL A 81 3.11 4.95 -0.57
N THR A 82 2.98 5.98 0.25
CA THR A 82 3.17 5.87 1.71
C THR A 82 1.88 6.21 2.44
N PHE A 83 1.42 5.29 3.27
CA PHE A 83 0.30 5.47 4.17
C PHE A 83 0.82 5.56 5.59
N SER A 84 0.71 6.73 6.21
CA SER A 84 1.09 6.95 7.61
C SER A 84 -0.06 6.57 8.55
N SER A 85 0.31 6.10 9.74
CA SER A 85 -0.61 5.77 10.83
C SER A 85 -1.69 4.73 10.49
N VAL A 86 -1.31 3.68 9.76
CA VAL A 86 -2.20 2.53 9.55
C VAL A 86 -2.16 1.59 10.76
N THR A 87 -3.31 1.00 11.08
CA THR A 87 -3.46 0.02 12.16
C THR A 87 -3.81 -1.33 11.55
N PHE A 88 -3.15 -2.39 12.01
CA PHE A 88 -3.50 -3.77 11.64
C PHE A 88 -4.40 -4.35 12.73
N PRO A 89 -5.52 -5.00 12.36
CA PRO A 89 -6.33 -5.75 13.31
C PRO A 89 -5.59 -6.96 13.87
#